data_AF-A0A2M7SGG1-F1
#
_entry.id   AF-A0A2M7SGG1-F1
#
_cell.length_a   1.000
_cell.length_b   1.000
_cell.length_c   1.000
_cell.angle_alpha   90.00
_cell.angle_beta   90.00
_cell.angle_gamma   90.00
#
_symmetry.space_group_name_H-M   'P 1'
#
loop_
_entity.id
_entity.type
_entity.pdbx_description
1 polymer ?
#
loop_
_entity_poly.entity_id
_entity_poly.type
_entity_poly.pdbx_seq_one_letter_code
_entity_poly.pdbx_strand_id
1 'polypeptide(L)'
;MATVAEVKEIFAKKGLRVKFPVQDDFLVKNIDIVERHTYPGGGIHFLLRIAFIDNKGREVSELFPCDGRIERKKPLITVSEEIPKPLTMAPLPMRGKVAFENAQEALEYIGKAITHLITDRGYQGIQQGECDLYFEKGSRGFFINLAPRCDDAGLGRTKELIRLRGKHGSGHDYALVVPAFQDSLGVTLLFQENWFREHGEPLAGHRMGVYGVNNSDPNLIFPFTIYPRERDLARYFMYTGPQWSILRNKYVSTRKRGTTERDGNSV
;
A
#
# COMPACT_ATOMS: atom_id res chain seq x y z
N MET A 1 -5.41 -27.70 26.73
CA MET A 1 -5.45 -26.39 27.39
C MET A 1 -4.02 -26.00 27.65
N ALA A 2 -3.62 -24.77 27.32
CA ALA A 2 -2.24 -24.34 27.46
C ALA A 2 -2.02 -23.69 28.83
N THR A 3 -0.82 -23.78 29.38
CA THR A 3 -0.44 -23.02 30.57
C THR A 3 -0.04 -21.59 30.20
N VAL A 4 -0.02 -20.68 31.18
CA VAL A 4 0.50 -19.32 30.99
C VAL A 4 1.97 -19.36 30.54
N ALA A 5 2.78 -20.30 31.02
CA ALA A 5 4.15 -20.50 30.56
C ALA A 5 4.23 -20.83 29.05
N GLU A 6 3.39 -21.76 28.58
CA GLU A 6 3.32 -22.12 27.16
C GLU A 6 2.85 -20.95 26.30
N VAL A 7 1.89 -20.17 26.79
CA VAL A 7 1.45 -18.93 26.13
C VAL A 7 2.61 -17.93 26.05
N LYS A 8 3.35 -17.70 27.14
CA LYS A 8 4.54 -16.83 27.15
C LYS A 8 5.55 -17.24 26.10
N GLU A 9 5.83 -18.55 25.98
CA GLU A 9 6.73 -19.07 24.96
C GLU A 9 6.20 -18.83 23.54
N ILE A 10 4.91 -19.04 23.28
CA ILE A 10 4.30 -18.82 21.96
C ILE A 10 4.40 -17.34 21.57
N PHE A 11 4.15 -16.43 22.50
CA PHE A 11 4.30 -14.99 22.26
C PHE A 11 5.78 -14.64 22.02
N ALA A 12 6.70 -15.16 22.83
CA ALA A 12 8.13 -14.94 22.66
C ALA A 12 8.65 -15.47 21.30
N LYS A 13 8.21 -16.66 20.87
CA LYS A 13 8.50 -17.23 19.53
C LYS A 13 7.99 -16.34 18.39
N LYS A 14 6.90 -15.60 18.61
CA LYS A 14 6.36 -14.59 17.67
C LYS A 14 7.04 -13.22 17.79
N GLY A 15 8.13 -13.11 18.54
CA GLY A 15 8.87 -11.86 18.74
C GLY A 15 8.18 -10.86 19.68
N LEU A 16 7.16 -11.31 20.41
CA LEU A 16 6.40 -10.53 21.37
C LEU A 16 6.85 -10.92 22.78
N ARG A 17 7.67 -10.10 23.41
CA ARG A 17 7.98 -10.26 24.84
C ARG A 17 6.93 -9.50 25.64
N VAL A 18 5.95 -10.23 26.15
CA VAL A 18 4.85 -9.70 26.95
C VAL A 18 5.00 -10.16 28.39
N LYS A 19 4.88 -9.23 29.33
CA LYS A 19 4.77 -9.59 30.75
C LYS A 19 3.31 -9.92 31.06
N PHE A 20 3.04 -11.17 31.39
CA PHE A 20 1.72 -11.57 31.87
C PHE A 20 1.66 -11.41 33.40
N PRO A 21 0.59 -10.84 33.95
CA PRO A 21 0.42 -10.64 35.40
C PRO A 21 -0.14 -11.85 36.15
N VAL A 22 -0.18 -13.02 35.51
CA VAL A 22 -0.69 -14.29 36.09
C VAL A 22 0.44 -15.32 36.23
N GLN A 23 0.27 -16.27 37.17
CA GLN A 23 1.23 -17.33 37.46
C GLN A 23 1.34 -18.31 36.29
N ASP A 24 2.53 -18.89 36.12
CA ASP A 24 2.94 -19.65 34.94
C ASP A 24 2.21 -21.00 34.76
N ASP A 25 1.79 -21.59 35.87
CA ASP A 25 1.13 -22.89 35.97
C ASP A 25 -0.38 -22.83 35.71
N PHE A 26 -0.97 -21.63 35.62
CA PHE A 26 -2.41 -21.48 35.43
C PHE A 26 -2.83 -21.96 34.04
N LEU A 27 -3.92 -22.72 33.98
CA LEU A 27 -4.51 -23.21 32.73
C LEU A 27 -5.32 -22.10 32.07
N VAL A 28 -4.87 -21.69 30.88
CA VAL A 28 -5.52 -20.69 30.05
C VAL A 28 -6.57 -21.37 29.18
N LYS A 29 -7.81 -20.89 29.28
CA LYS A 29 -8.92 -21.32 28.44
C LYS A 29 -9.08 -20.42 27.22
N ASN A 30 -8.96 -19.11 27.38
CA ASN A 30 -9.02 -18.15 26.28
C ASN A 30 -8.20 -16.88 26.57
N ILE A 31 -7.71 -16.23 25.51
CA ILE A 31 -7.08 -14.90 25.56
C ILE A 31 -7.65 -14.06 24.43
N ASP A 32 -8.29 -12.94 24.79
CA ASP A 32 -8.77 -11.95 23.83
C ASP A 32 -7.95 -10.66 23.95
N ILE A 33 -7.61 -10.07 22.80
CA ILE A 33 -7.03 -8.72 22.76
C ILE A 33 -8.21 -7.75 22.71
N VAL A 34 -8.42 -7.03 23.81
CA VAL A 34 -9.48 -6.03 23.93
C VAL A 34 -9.03 -4.69 23.35
N GLU A 35 -7.76 -4.34 23.58
CA GLU A 35 -7.18 -3.09 23.09
C GLU A 35 -5.71 -3.27 22.70
N ARG A 36 -5.26 -2.50 21.71
CA ARG A 36 -3.87 -2.54 21.22
C ARG A 36 -3.39 -1.14 20.84
N HIS A 37 -2.33 -0.68 21.51
CA HIS A 37 -1.62 0.56 21.19
C HIS A 37 -0.17 0.28 20.82
N THR A 38 0.32 0.95 19.77
CA THR A 38 1.70 0.77 19.27
C THR A 38 2.46 2.08 19.36
N TYR A 39 3.66 2.04 19.94
CA TYR A 39 4.51 3.20 20.14
C TYR A 39 5.74 3.18 19.21
N PRO A 40 6.31 4.35 18.88
CA PRO A 40 7.61 4.43 18.20
C PRO A 40 8.69 3.64 18.94
N GLY A 41 9.59 2.95 18.21
CA GLY A 41 10.66 2.13 18.80
C GLY A 41 10.27 0.67 19.13
N GLY A 42 9.06 0.24 18.73
CA GLY A 42 8.61 -1.15 18.84
C GLY A 42 7.94 -1.49 20.18
N GLY A 43 7.64 -0.49 21.01
CA GLY A 43 6.80 -0.66 22.19
C GLY A 43 5.36 -0.98 21.81
N ILE A 44 4.72 -1.88 22.53
CA ILE A 44 3.31 -2.23 22.34
C ILE A 44 2.64 -2.37 23.70
N HIS A 45 1.44 -1.82 23.82
CA HIS A 45 0.58 -2.01 24.99
C HIS A 45 -0.68 -2.76 24.55
N PHE A 46 -1.02 -3.80 25.30
CA PHE A 46 -2.24 -4.58 25.10
C PHE A 46 -3.09 -4.51 26.35
N LEU A 47 -4.41 -4.41 26.16
CA LEU A 47 -5.36 -4.82 27.18
C LEU A 47 -5.84 -6.22 26.81
N LEU A 48 -5.46 -7.22 27.60
CA LEU A 48 -5.83 -8.62 27.38
C LEU A 48 -6.97 -9.01 28.30
N ARG A 49 -7.99 -9.69 27.78
CA ARG A 49 -8.92 -10.46 28.60
C ARG A 49 -8.44 -11.90 28.64
N ILE A 50 -8.06 -12.39 29.82
CA ILE A 50 -7.59 -13.77 29.99
C ILE A 50 -8.62 -14.54 30.80
N ALA A 51 -9.14 -15.62 30.21
CA ALA A 51 -9.97 -16.60 30.89
C ALA A 51 -9.11 -17.79 31.34
N PHE A 52 -9.09 -18.06 32.64
CA PHE A 52 -8.33 -19.16 33.24
C PHE A 52 -9.18 -19.92 34.27
N ILE A 53 -8.75 -21.14 34.60
CA ILE A 53 -9.37 -21.92 35.67
C ILE A 53 -8.62 -21.64 36.97
N ASP A 54 -9.32 -21.17 38.00
CA ASP A 54 -8.74 -20.91 39.32
C ASP A 54 -8.44 -22.22 40.08
N ASN A 55 -7.76 -22.12 41.21
CA ASN A 55 -7.44 -23.25 42.09
C ASN A 55 -8.68 -23.96 42.70
N LYS A 56 -9.90 -23.44 42.47
CA LYS A 56 -11.18 -24.03 42.87
C LYS A 56 -11.93 -24.63 41.68
N GLY A 57 -11.32 -24.71 40.50
CA GLY A 57 -11.92 -25.27 39.30
C GLY A 57 -12.94 -24.35 38.62
N ARG A 58 -13.00 -23.06 39.00
CA ARG A 58 -13.92 -22.08 38.43
C ARG A 58 -13.26 -21.32 37.30
N GLU A 59 -14.02 -21.08 36.24
CA GLU A 59 -13.60 -20.21 35.16
C GLU A 59 -13.71 -18.75 35.59
N VAL A 60 -12.58 -18.05 35.58
CA VAL A 60 -12.47 -16.63 35.89
C VAL A 60 -11.91 -15.93 34.67
N SER A 61 -12.50 -14.78 34.31
CA SER A 61 -12.04 -13.94 33.22
C SER A 61 -11.76 -12.54 33.74
N GLU A 62 -10.55 -12.04 33.51
CA GLU A 62 -10.12 -10.72 34.01
C GLU A 62 -9.33 -9.96 32.94
N LEU A 63 -9.31 -8.62 33.06
CA LEU A 63 -8.61 -7.72 32.17
C LEU A 63 -7.23 -7.39 32.73
N PHE A 64 -6.22 -7.52 31.87
CA PHE A 64 -4.83 -7.38 32.24
C PHE A 64 -4.13 -6.40 31.30
N PRO A 65 -3.67 -5.24 31.80
CA PRO A 65 -2.79 -4.38 31.03
C PRO A 65 -1.43 -5.07 30.89
N CYS A 66 -0.97 -5.18 29.66
CA CYS A 66 0.23 -5.92 29.30
C CYS A 66 1.12 -5.07 28.41
N ASP A 67 2.28 -4.69 28.93
CA ASP A 67 3.31 -4.02 28.15
C ASP A 67 4.27 -5.04 27.53
N GLY A 68 4.66 -4.75 26.30
CA GLY A 68 5.64 -5.55 25.59
C GLY A 68 6.48 -4.75 24.62
N ARG A 69 7.47 -5.43 24.08
CA ARG A 69 8.28 -4.93 22.96
C ARG A 69 8.23 -5.96 21.85
N ILE A 70 7.93 -5.48 20.64
CA ILE A 70 8.10 -6.28 19.44
C ILE A 70 9.57 -6.18 19.05
N GLU A 71 10.31 -7.25 19.32
CA GLU A 71 11.61 -7.46 18.69
C GLU A 71 11.34 -7.83 17.24
N ARG A 72 11.13 -6.82 16.40
CA ARG A 72 11.17 -7.02 14.95
C ARG A 72 12.63 -7.39 14.61
N LYS A 73 12.97 -8.68 14.66
CA LYS A 73 13.74 -9.21 13.53
C LYS A 73 12.90 -8.82 12.33
N LYS A 74 13.40 -7.91 11.48
CA LYS A 74 12.74 -7.62 10.21
C LYS A 74 12.34 -8.99 9.67
N PRO A 75 11.05 -9.30 9.53
CA PRO A 75 10.73 -10.39 8.64
C PRO A 75 11.38 -9.92 7.34
N LEU A 76 12.36 -10.66 6.85
CA LEU A 76 12.44 -10.80 5.42
C LEU A 76 11.01 -11.21 5.09
N ILE A 77 10.28 -10.27 4.49
CA ILE A 77 8.99 -10.58 3.93
C ILE A 77 9.37 -11.73 3.00
N THR A 78 9.11 -12.97 3.39
CA THR A 78 8.90 -14.04 2.44
C THR A 78 7.57 -13.67 1.81
N VAL A 79 7.65 -12.63 0.98
CA VAL A 79 6.86 -12.53 -0.24
C VAL A 79 7.01 -13.92 -0.81
N SER A 80 5.90 -14.61 -1.05
CA SER A 80 5.91 -15.83 -1.85
C SER A 80 7.00 -15.70 -2.91
N GLU A 81 7.97 -16.62 -2.95
CA GLU A 81 9.05 -16.60 -3.95
C GLU A 81 8.51 -16.68 -5.37
N GLU A 82 7.21 -16.91 -5.54
CA GLU A 82 6.49 -16.52 -6.75
C GLU A 82 6.45 -14.99 -6.86
N ILE A 83 7.60 -14.43 -7.23
CA ILE A 83 7.71 -13.20 -8.00
C ILE A 83 6.56 -13.26 -9.01
N PRO A 84 5.64 -12.27 -9.07
CA PRO A 84 4.63 -12.26 -10.12
C PRO A 84 5.40 -12.44 -11.41
N LYS A 85 4.99 -13.42 -12.23
CA LYS A 85 5.69 -13.74 -13.48
C LYS A 85 6.09 -12.42 -14.14
N PRO A 86 7.36 -12.27 -14.57
CA PRO A 86 7.79 -11.07 -15.28
C PRO A 86 6.74 -10.76 -16.35
N LEU A 87 6.59 -9.46 -16.67
CA LEU A 87 5.76 -9.06 -17.80
C LEU A 87 6.05 -10.04 -18.95
N THR A 88 4.99 -10.67 -19.45
CA THR A 88 5.10 -11.65 -20.54
C THR A 88 5.59 -10.95 -21.80
N MET A 89 5.15 -9.70 -21.98
CA MET A 89 5.63 -8.76 -22.96
C MET A 89 7.03 -8.25 -22.61
N ALA A 90 7.82 -7.98 -23.65
CA ALA A 90 9.13 -7.36 -23.49
C ALA A 90 9.01 -6.04 -22.70
N PRO A 91 9.92 -5.79 -21.74
CA PRO A 91 9.85 -4.62 -20.89
C PRO A 91 10.00 -3.33 -21.70
N LEU A 92 9.29 -2.29 -21.27
CA LEU A 92 9.46 -0.95 -21.79
C LEU A 92 10.84 -0.39 -21.43
N PRO A 93 11.44 0.45 -22.30
CA PRO A 93 12.76 1.02 -22.04
C PRO A 93 12.73 1.96 -20.83
N MET A 94 13.77 1.90 -20.01
CA MET A 94 13.95 2.81 -18.87
C MET A 94 14.20 4.24 -19.34
N ARG A 95 13.80 5.22 -18.54
CA ARG A 95 14.11 6.63 -18.78
C ARG A 95 15.49 6.99 -18.21
N GLY A 96 16.24 7.77 -18.97
CA GLY A 96 17.53 8.34 -18.51
C GLY A 96 17.38 9.46 -17.48
N LYS A 97 16.16 10.00 -17.28
CA LYS A 97 15.85 11.07 -16.33
C LYS A 97 14.56 10.79 -15.56
N VAL A 98 14.55 11.19 -14.29
CA VAL A 98 13.38 11.08 -13.39
C VAL A 98 12.42 12.26 -13.58
N ALA A 99 12.94 13.44 -13.89
CA ALA A 99 12.14 14.64 -14.09
C ALA A 99 11.39 14.59 -15.43
N PHE A 100 10.15 15.06 -15.41
CA PHE A 100 9.37 15.40 -16.61
C PHE A 100 9.58 16.88 -16.92
N GLU A 101 9.68 17.21 -18.21
CA GLU A 101 9.76 18.57 -18.74
C GLU A 101 8.42 19.28 -18.63
N ASN A 102 7.32 18.55 -18.83
CA ASN A 102 5.97 19.10 -18.81
C ASN A 102 4.92 18.01 -18.52
N ALA A 103 3.67 18.46 -18.33
CA ALA A 103 2.55 17.59 -18.04
C ALA A 103 2.21 16.60 -19.17
N GLN A 104 2.42 16.99 -20.43
CA GLN A 104 2.13 16.16 -21.60
C GLN A 104 3.09 14.96 -21.66
N GLU A 105 4.39 15.18 -21.46
CA GLU A 105 5.39 14.10 -21.37
C GLU A 105 5.02 13.11 -20.25
N ALA A 106 4.58 13.62 -19.10
CA ALA A 106 4.15 12.79 -17.98
C ALA A 106 2.93 11.92 -18.33
N LEU A 107 1.92 12.50 -18.98
CA LEU A 107 0.71 11.80 -19.40
C LEU A 107 1.00 10.70 -20.42
N GLU A 108 1.81 10.99 -21.45
CA GLU A 108 2.23 10.00 -22.45
C GLU A 108 3.01 8.85 -21.81
N TYR A 109 3.91 9.19 -20.90
CA TYR A 109 4.71 8.21 -20.17
C TYR A 109 3.86 7.26 -19.33
N ILE A 110 3.00 7.81 -18.46
CA ILE A 110 2.18 6.99 -17.57
C ILE A 110 1.10 6.23 -18.34
N GLY A 111 0.58 6.81 -19.43
CA GLY A 111 -0.36 6.16 -20.33
C GLY A 111 0.26 4.94 -21.01
N LYS A 112 1.50 5.07 -21.52
CA LYS A 112 2.24 3.96 -22.13
C LYS A 112 2.53 2.85 -21.11
N ALA A 113 2.99 3.23 -19.91
CA ALA A 113 3.31 2.30 -18.83
C ALA A 113 2.09 1.47 -18.39
N ILE A 114 0.97 2.12 -18.08
CA ILE A 114 -0.23 1.40 -17.65
C ILE A 114 -0.83 0.56 -18.77
N THR A 115 -0.85 1.07 -20.01
CA THR A 115 -1.32 0.30 -21.17
C THR A 115 -0.53 -0.99 -21.35
N HIS A 116 0.80 -0.92 -21.21
CA HIS A 116 1.66 -2.10 -21.31
C HIS A 116 1.34 -3.12 -20.22
N LEU A 117 1.23 -2.71 -18.95
CA LEU A 117 0.87 -3.60 -17.85
C LEU A 117 -0.51 -4.25 -18.07
N ILE A 118 -1.52 -3.46 -18.43
CA ILE A 118 -2.90 -3.94 -18.56
C ILE A 118 -3.02 -4.92 -19.73
N THR A 119 -2.41 -4.60 -20.87
CA THR A 119 -2.37 -5.48 -22.05
C THR A 119 -1.63 -6.78 -21.77
N ASP A 120 -0.50 -6.72 -21.04
CA ASP A 120 0.25 -7.90 -20.61
C ASP A 120 -0.61 -8.86 -19.76
N ARG A 121 -1.60 -8.32 -19.02
CA ARG A 121 -2.56 -9.12 -18.24
C ARG A 121 -3.78 -9.58 -19.05
N GLY A 122 -3.74 -9.46 -20.37
CA GLY A 122 -4.74 -10.01 -21.30
C GLY A 122 -5.98 -9.14 -21.51
N TYR A 123 -5.91 -7.87 -21.13
CA TYR A 123 -6.93 -6.90 -21.50
C TYR A 123 -6.71 -6.37 -22.92
N GLN A 124 -7.79 -5.98 -23.59
CA GLN A 124 -7.76 -5.36 -24.91
C GLN A 124 -8.17 -3.89 -24.81
N GLY A 125 -7.37 -3.01 -25.39
CA GLY A 125 -7.69 -1.58 -25.45
C GLY A 125 -8.84 -1.32 -26.42
N ILE A 126 -9.85 -0.60 -25.96
CA ILE A 126 -11.01 -0.19 -26.77
C ILE A 126 -11.09 1.33 -26.73
N GLN A 127 -11.25 1.95 -27.89
CA GLN A 127 -11.51 3.39 -27.93
C GLN A 127 -12.93 3.67 -27.40
N GLN A 128 -12.99 4.36 -26.27
CA GLN A 128 -14.22 4.86 -25.68
C GLN A 128 -14.00 6.29 -25.20
N GLY A 129 -14.86 7.23 -25.59
CA GLY A 129 -14.67 8.66 -25.34
C GLY A 129 -15.02 9.15 -23.92
N GLU A 130 -15.24 8.24 -22.96
CA GLU A 130 -15.70 8.59 -21.61
C GLU A 130 -14.58 8.68 -20.57
N CYS A 131 -13.38 8.21 -20.91
CA CYS A 131 -12.18 8.25 -20.08
C CYS A 131 -10.93 8.29 -20.97
N ASP A 132 -9.74 8.41 -20.38
CA ASP A 132 -8.51 8.44 -21.18
C ASP A 132 -8.19 7.09 -21.81
N LEU A 133 -8.33 6.02 -21.03
CA LEU A 133 -8.04 4.67 -21.46
C LEU A 133 -9.13 3.72 -20.96
N TYR A 134 -9.67 2.92 -21.88
CA TYR A 134 -10.62 1.89 -21.57
C TYR A 134 -10.13 0.54 -22.07
N PHE A 135 -10.29 -0.48 -21.23
CA PHE A 135 -9.84 -1.83 -21.52
C PHE A 135 -10.90 -2.86 -21.15
N GLU A 136 -10.98 -3.95 -21.90
CA GLU A 136 -11.87 -5.08 -21.59
C GLU A 136 -11.14 -6.41 -21.49
N LYS A 137 -11.56 -7.25 -20.54
CA LYS A 137 -11.17 -8.65 -20.42
C LYS A 137 -12.40 -9.48 -20.09
N GLY A 138 -12.91 -10.21 -21.09
CA GLY A 138 -14.21 -10.89 -20.98
C GLY A 138 -15.33 -9.87 -20.78
N SER A 139 -16.18 -10.05 -19.77
CA SER A 139 -17.30 -9.14 -19.46
C SER A 139 -16.92 -7.98 -18.52
N ARG A 140 -15.64 -7.78 -18.23
CA ARG A 140 -15.15 -6.77 -17.27
C ARG A 140 -14.42 -5.68 -18.02
N GLY A 141 -14.93 -4.46 -17.95
CA GLY A 141 -14.22 -3.28 -18.40
C GLY A 141 -13.42 -2.60 -17.30
N PHE A 142 -12.46 -1.78 -17.71
CA PHE A 142 -11.56 -1.05 -16.82
C PHE A 142 -11.41 0.38 -17.34
N PHE A 143 -12.00 1.33 -16.62
CA PHE A 143 -11.89 2.76 -16.87
C PHE A 143 -10.67 3.34 -16.17
N ILE A 144 -9.81 4.02 -16.92
CA ILE A 144 -8.59 4.62 -16.39
C ILE A 144 -8.52 6.08 -16.81
N ASN A 145 -8.38 6.96 -15.82
CA ASN A 145 -8.01 8.35 -16.05
C ASN A 145 -6.55 8.57 -15.64
N LEU A 146 -5.87 9.39 -16.42
CA LEU A 146 -4.50 9.83 -16.23
C LEU A 146 -4.53 11.24 -15.64
N ALA A 147 -3.62 11.49 -14.69
CA ALA A 147 -3.37 12.84 -14.19
C ALA A 147 -1.86 13.07 -14.06
N PRO A 148 -1.34 14.21 -14.55
CA PRO A 148 0.08 14.53 -14.42
C PRO A 148 0.44 14.92 -12.98
N ARG A 149 -0.54 15.41 -12.21
CA ARG A 149 -0.38 15.98 -10.88
C ARG A 149 -1.52 15.57 -9.96
N CYS A 150 -1.20 15.38 -8.69
CA CYS A 150 -2.15 15.27 -7.58
C CYS A 150 -2.51 16.68 -7.11
N ASP A 151 -3.31 17.40 -7.89
CA ASP A 151 -3.83 18.74 -7.62
C ASP A 151 -5.36 18.78 -7.82
N ASP A 152 -5.96 19.97 -7.91
CA ASP A 152 -7.40 20.13 -8.16
C ASP A 152 -7.84 19.54 -9.51
N ALA A 153 -6.98 19.60 -10.54
CA ALA A 153 -7.25 18.98 -11.82
C ALA A 153 -7.25 17.45 -11.68
N GLY A 154 -6.26 16.88 -10.97
CA GLY A 154 -6.25 15.47 -10.59
C GLY A 154 -7.50 15.04 -9.82
N LEU A 155 -7.99 15.89 -8.91
CA LEU A 155 -9.24 15.65 -8.19
C LEU A 155 -10.45 15.64 -9.13
N GLY A 156 -10.49 16.54 -10.12
CA GLY A 156 -11.47 16.54 -11.20
C GLY A 156 -11.54 15.19 -11.93
N ARG A 157 -10.38 14.63 -12.29
CA ARG A 157 -10.28 13.30 -12.94
C ARG A 157 -10.85 12.18 -12.10
N THR A 158 -10.70 12.23 -10.78
CA THR A 158 -11.33 11.25 -9.88
C THR A 158 -12.84 11.42 -9.77
N LYS A 159 -13.36 12.65 -9.82
CA LYS A 159 -14.82 12.88 -9.85
C LYS A 159 -15.45 12.32 -11.12
N GLU A 160 -14.76 12.42 -12.26
CA GLU A 160 -15.17 11.78 -13.52
C GLU A 160 -15.26 10.25 -13.35
N LEU A 161 -14.25 9.60 -12.75
CA LEU A 161 -14.29 8.16 -12.47
C LEU A 161 -15.43 7.77 -11.53
N ILE A 162 -15.72 8.58 -10.50
CA ILE A 162 -16.85 8.33 -9.60
C ILE A 162 -18.18 8.39 -10.36
N ARG A 163 -18.33 9.34 -11.30
CA ARG A 163 -19.50 9.43 -12.17
C ARG A 163 -19.61 8.19 -13.08
N LEU A 164 -18.51 7.75 -13.68
CA LEU A 164 -18.48 6.52 -14.49
C LEU A 164 -18.88 5.31 -13.66
N ARG A 165 -18.43 5.22 -12.41
CA ARG A 165 -18.87 4.15 -11.52
C ARG A 165 -20.34 4.20 -11.17
N GLY A 166 -20.91 5.39 -11.01
CA GLY A 166 -22.36 5.56 -10.87
C GLY A 166 -23.12 4.99 -12.08
N LYS A 167 -22.58 5.14 -13.30
CA LYS A 167 -23.19 4.70 -14.55
C LYS A 167 -22.99 3.21 -14.85
N HIS A 168 -21.76 2.70 -14.71
CA HIS A 168 -21.36 1.35 -15.13
C HIS A 168 -21.28 0.34 -13.97
N GLY A 169 -21.47 0.80 -12.74
CA GLY A 169 -21.60 -0.03 -11.55
C GLY A 169 -20.34 -0.80 -11.18
N SER A 170 -20.50 -1.82 -10.34
CA SER A 170 -19.38 -2.59 -9.76
C SER A 170 -18.84 -3.71 -10.66
N GLY A 171 -19.42 -3.87 -11.86
CA GLY A 171 -18.95 -4.81 -12.88
C GLY A 171 -17.61 -4.43 -13.50
N HIS A 172 -17.24 -3.15 -13.41
CA HIS A 172 -16.03 -2.57 -13.97
C HIS A 172 -15.03 -2.20 -12.87
N ASP A 173 -13.77 -2.10 -13.26
CA ASP A 173 -12.71 -1.54 -12.42
C ASP A 173 -12.46 -0.08 -12.83
N TYR A 174 -11.95 0.74 -11.90
CA TYR A 174 -11.76 2.18 -12.09
C TYR A 174 -10.44 2.61 -11.48
N ALA A 175 -9.66 3.42 -12.19
CA ALA A 175 -8.38 3.87 -11.67
C ALA A 175 -7.93 5.26 -12.09
N LEU A 176 -7.26 5.94 -11.17
CA LEU A 176 -6.43 7.11 -11.43
C LEU A 176 -4.97 6.67 -11.50
N VAL A 177 -4.28 7.05 -12.58
CA VAL A 177 -2.85 6.80 -12.74
C VAL A 177 -2.11 8.13 -12.74
N VAL A 178 -1.05 8.20 -11.94
CA VAL A 178 -0.20 9.39 -11.77
C VAL A 178 1.28 9.02 -11.83
N PRO A 179 2.19 9.99 -12.03
CA PRO A 179 3.60 9.76 -11.77
C PRO A 179 3.85 9.48 -10.28
N ALA A 180 4.80 8.60 -9.99
CA ALA A 180 5.20 8.27 -8.61
C ALA A 180 5.80 9.48 -7.88
N PHE A 181 6.54 10.34 -8.59
CA PHE A 181 7.03 11.62 -8.08
C PHE A 181 6.70 12.76 -9.05
N GLN A 182 6.26 13.90 -8.51
CA GLN A 182 5.71 15.00 -9.31
C GLN A 182 6.44 16.34 -9.05
N ASP A 183 7.61 16.30 -8.39
CA ASP A 183 8.33 17.53 -8.02
C ASP A 183 8.72 18.37 -9.24
N SER A 184 9.10 17.75 -10.36
CA SER A 184 9.40 18.48 -11.61
C SER A 184 8.17 19.13 -12.25
N LEU A 185 6.97 18.74 -11.82
CA LEU A 185 5.68 19.28 -12.26
C LEU A 185 5.10 20.27 -11.24
N GLY A 186 5.87 20.64 -10.21
CA GLY A 186 5.47 21.60 -9.18
C GLY A 186 4.73 21.00 -7.98
N VAL A 187 4.58 19.67 -7.91
CA VAL A 187 3.93 18.99 -6.77
C VAL A 187 4.97 18.24 -5.94
N THR A 188 5.21 18.73 -4.73
CA THR A 188 6.15 18.05 -3.81
C THR A 188 5.58 16.72 -3.34
N LEU A 189 6.46 15.77 -2.99
CA LEU A 189 6.04 14.50 -2.39
C LEU A 189 5.14 14.70 -1.15
N LEU A 190 5.42 15.70 -0.31
CA LEU A 190 4.58 16.00 0.86
C LEU A 190 3.17 16.42 0.46
N PHE A 191 3.05 17.26 -0.58
CA PHE A 191 1.75 17.68 -1.11
C PHE A 191 0.99 16.49 -1.69
N GLN A 192 1.66 15.65 -2.49
CA GLN A 192 1.09 14.42 -3.04
C GLN A 192 0.59 13.47 -1.94
N GLU A 193 1.35 13.29 -0.85
CA GLU A 193 0.95 12.46 0.28
C GLU A 193 -0.26 13.03 1.03
N ASN A 194 -0.30 14.35 1.21
CA ASN A 194 -1.46 15.02 1.80
C ASN A 194 -2.70 14.86 0.90
N TRP A 195 -2.55 15.01 -0.42
CA TRP A 195 -3.63 14.78 -1.38
C TRP A 195 -4.21 13.36 -1.26
N PHE A 196 -3.35 12.33 -1.15
CA PHE A 196 -3.82 10.96 -0.93
C PHE A 196 -4.48 10.76 0.43
N ARG A 197 -4.02 11.45 1.49
CA ARG A 197 -4.64 11.37 2.81
C ARG A 197 -6.04 12.00 2.81
N GLU A 198 -6.18 13.15 2.14
CA GLU A 198 -7.43 13.92 2.09
C GLU A 198 -8.48 13.27 1.18
N HIS A 199 -8.05 12.63 0.08
CA HIS A 199 -8.96 12.06 -0.91
C HIS A 199 -9.00 10.53 -0.90
N GLY A 200 -8.12 9.87 -0.15
CA GLY A 200 -8.00 8.41 -0.12
C GLY A 200 -9.25 7.71 0.39
N GLU A 201 -9.89 8.22 1.44
CA GLU A 201 -11.12 7.63 1.98
C GLU A 201 -12.31 7.71 1.00
N PRO A 202 -12.63 8.87 0.39
CA PRO A 202 -13.62 8.94 -0.69
C PRO A 202 -13.33 7.96 -1.83
N LEU A 203 -12.08 7.89 -2.29
CA LEU A 203 -11.67 6.98 -3.36
C LEU A 203 -11.83 5.50 -2.95
N ALA A 204 -11.51 5.18 -1.70
CA ALA A 204 -11.70 3.85 -1.14
C ALA A 204 -13.17 3.45 -1.06
N GLY A 205 -14.06 4.36 -0.64
CA GLY A 205 -15.51 4.15 -0.63
C GLY A 205 -16.07 3.82 -2.01
N HIS A 206 -15.46 4.39 -3.06
CA HIS A 206 -15.79 4.09 -4.45
C HIS A 206 -14.97 2.94 -5.06
N ARG A 207 -14.10 2.27 -4.31
CA ARG A 207 -13.19 1.21 -4.81
C ARG A 207 -12.38 1.67 -6.03
N MET A 208 -11.85 2.88 -5.97
CA MET A 208 -11.04 3.50 -7.02
C MET A 208 -9.57 3.18 -6.80
N GLY A 209 -8.96 2.49 -7.78
CA GLY A 209 -7.52 2.25 -7.80
C GLY A 209 -6.74 3.54 -8.00
N VAL A 210 -5.68 3.75 -7.22
CA VAL A 210 -4.77 4.87 -7.43
C VAL A 210 -3.37 4.32 -7.57
N TYR A 211 -2.76 4.55 -8.73
CA TYR A 211 -1.50 3.92 -9.12
C TYR A 211 -0.44 4.96 -9.49
N GLY A 212 0.76 4.81 -8.93
CA GLY A 212 1.93 5.63 -9.23
C GLY A 212 2.90 4.90 -10.15
N VAL A 213 3.16 5.41 -11.33
CA VAL A 213 4.18 4.87 -12.25
C VAL A 213 5.56 5.40 -11.84
N ASN A 214 6.54 4.53 -11.62
CA ASN A 214 7.90 4.95 -11.33
C ASN A 214 8.44 5.82 -12.48
N ASN A 215 8.95 7.00 -12.16
CA ASN A 215 9.43 7.97 -13.14
C ASN A 215 10.60 7.49 -14.01
N SER A 216 11.44 6.56 -13.54
CA SER A 216 12.59 6.03 -14.30
C SER A 216 12.34 4.65 -14.90
N ASP A 217 11.46 3.86 -14.29
CA ASP A 217 11.13 2.50 -14.73
C ASP A 217 9.63 2.36 -15.04
N PRO A 218 9.21 2.42 -16.31
CA PRO A 218 7.78 2.33 -16.67
C PRO A 218 7.16 0.96 -16.36
N ASN A 219 7.99 -0.06 -16.12
CA ASN A 219 7.51 -1.42 -15.82
C ASN A 219 7.17 -1.59 -14.33
N LEU A 220 7.41 -0.57 -13.51
CA LEU A 220 7.15 -0.59 -12.09
C LEU A 220 6.05 0.40 -11.71
N ILE A 221 4.89 -0.14 -11.38
CA ILE A 221 3.68 0.62 -11.02
C ILE A 221 3.26 0.24 -9.60
N PHE A 222 3.16 1.25 -8.74
CA PHE A 222 2.86 1.09 -7.33
C PHE A 222 1.40 1.38 -7.03
N PRO A 223 0.72 0.54 -6.26
CA PRO A 223 -0.59 0.87 -5.73
C PRO A 223 -0.48 1.72 -4.47
N PHE A 224 -1.18 2.86 -4.48
CA PHE A 224 -1.57 3.54 -3.25
C PHE A 224 -2.86 2.92 -2.70
N THR A 225 -3.69 2.35 -3.58
CA THR A 225 -4.85 1.52 -3.24
C THR A 225 -4.91 0.29 -4.17
N ILE A 226 -5.41 -0.85 -3.67
CA ILE A 226 -5.53 -2.09 -4.45
C ILE A 226 -7.02 -2.42 -4.60
N TYR A 227 -7.61 -2.09 -5.74
CA TYR A 227 -9.01 -2.38 -6.07
C TYR A 227 -9.31 -3.18 -7.34
N PRO A 228 -8.37 -3.59 -8.23
CA PRO A 228 -8.73 -4.45 -9.34
C PRO A 228 -9.32 -5.75 -8.82
N ARG A 229 -10.39 -6.22 -9.45
CA ARG A 229 -10.95 -7.54 -9.11
C ARG A 229 -10.29 -8.67 -9.87
N GLU A 230 -9.63 -8.35 -10.98
CA GLU A 230 -8.83 -9.31 -11.73
C GLU A 230 -7.64 -9.78 -10.88
N ARG A 231 -7.52 -11.10 -10.70
CA ARG A 231 -6.62 -11.69 -9.70
C ARG A 231 -5.14 -11.48 -10.04
N ASP A 232 -4.77 -11.56 -11.31
CA ASP A 232 -3.38 -11.43 -11.73
C ASP A 232 -2.92 -9.97 -11.61
N LEU A 233 -3.80 -9.02 -11.91
CA LEU A 233 -3.52 -7.61 -11.71
C LEU A 233 -3.49 -7.23 -10.21
N ALA A 234 -4.42 -7.77 -9.41
CA ALA A 234 -4.39 -7.60 -7.96
C ALA A 234 -3.10 -8.17 -7.33
N ARG A 235 -2.66 -9.36 -7.77
CA ARG A 235 -1.39 -9.98 -7.33
C ARG A 235 -0.19 -9.12 -7.67
N TYR A 236 -0.13 -8.57 -8.89
CA TYR A 236 0.93 -7.65 -9.28
C TYR A 236 1.02 -6.45 -8.33
N PHE A 237 -0.12 -5.81 -8.03
CA PHE A 237 -0.15 -4.67 -7.12
C PHE A 237 0.17 -5.05 -5.66
N MET A 238 -0.29 -6.21 -5.17
CA MET A 238 0.11 -6.71 -3.84
C MET A 238 1.63 -6.87 -3.71
N TYR A 239 2.31 -7.23 -4.80
CA TYR A 239 3.76 -7.36 -4.84
C TYR A 239 4.48 -6.02 -4.94
N THR A 240 4.00 -5.09 -5.77
CA THR A 240 4.67 -3.78 -5.94
C THR A 240 4.37 -2.81 -4.78
N GLY A 241 3.28 -3.00 -4.03
CA GLY A 241 2.90 -2.16 -2.89
C GLY A 241 4.03 -1.93 -1.87
N PRO A 242 4.65 -2.97 -1.30
CA PRO A 242 5.78 -2.82 -0.38
C PRO A 242 6.98 -2.07 -0.96
N GLN A 243 7.20 -2.16 -2.28
CA GLN A 243 8.34 -1.52 -2.96
C GLN A 243 8.21 0.01 -2.98
N TRP A 244 6.99 0.55 -2.98
CA TRP A 244 6.76 1.99 -2.87
C TRP A 244 7.43 2.59 -1.63
N SER A 245 7.27 1.93 -0.48
CA SER A 245 7.87 2.41 0.78
C SER A 245 9.39 2.50 0.69
N ILE A 246 10.03 1.55 -0.01
CA ILE A 246 11.47 1.53 -0.22
C ILE A 246 11.88 2.69 -1.14
N LEU A 247 11.19 2.86 -2.28
CA LEU A 247 11.51 3.90 -3.25
C LEU A 247 11.30 5.31 -2.67
N ARG A 248 10.18 5.52 -1.99
CA ARG A 248 9.86 6.75 -1.25
C ARG A 248 10.97 7.12 -0.26
N ASN A 249 11.41 6.17 0.56
CA ASN A 249 12.46 6.41 1.55
C ASN A 249 13.80 6.76 0.88
N LYS A 250 14.14 6.08 -0.22
CA LYS A 250 15.33 6.43 -1.01
C LYS A 250 15.23 7.86 -1.54
N TYR A 251 14.10 8.23 -2.15
CA TYR A 251 13.87 9.57 -2.68
C TYR A 251 14.05 10.66 -1.63
N VAL A 252 13.43 10.49 -0.45
CA VAL A 252 13.58 11.42 0.68
C VAL A 252 15.03 11.52 1.15
N SER A 253 15.76 10.39 1.21
CA SER A 253 17.16 10.38 1.64
C SER A 253 18.10 11.09 0.66
N THR A 254 17.88 10.91 -0.65
CA THR A 254 18.68 11.56 -1.69
C THR A 254 18.44 13.07 -1.71
N ARG A 255 17.19 13.51 -1.51
CA ARG A 255 16.87 14.94 -1.44
C ARG A 255 17.56 15.61 -0.25
N LYS A 256 17.57 14.96 0.92
CA LYS A 256 18.26 15.49 2.12
C LYS A 256 19.76 15.71 1.87
N ARG A 257 20.43 14.77 1.20
CA ARG A 257 21.86 14.91 0.85
C ARG A 257 22.11 16.11 -0.08
N GLY A 258 21.26 16.31 -1.08
CA GLY A 258 21.35 17.45 -1.99
C GLY A 258 21.10 18.81 -1.34
N THR A 259 20.36 18.87 -0.22
CA THR A 259 20.22 20.10 0.58
C THR A 259 21.44 20.34 1.45
N THR A 260 22.00 19.31 2.08
CA THR A 260 23.18 19.45 2.96
C THR A 260 24.47 19.81 2.20
N GLU A 261 24.63 19.34 0.95
CA GLU A 261 25.77 19.73 0.11
C GLU A 261 25.69 21.17 -0.40
N ARG A 262 24.49 21.77 -0.51
CA ARG A 262 24.33 23.18 -0.89
C ARG A 262 24.65 24.14 0.26
N ASP A 263 24.39 23.73 1.50
CA ASP A 263 24.69 24.54 2.69
C ASP A 263 26.16 24.40 3.14
N GLY A 264 26.91 23.42 2.61
CA GLY A 264 28.32 23.17 2.94
C GLY A 264 29.35 23.89 2.09
N ASN A 265 28.94 24.65 1.06
CA ASN A 265 29.84 25.33 0.11
C ASN A 265 29.78 26.86 0.22
N SER A 266 29.49 27.38 1.42
CA SER A 266 29.66 28.80 1.75
C SER A 266 30.73 28.93 2.83
N VAL A 267 32.00 28.93 2.42
CA VAL A 267 33.13 29.48 3.19
C VAL A 267 33.92 30.38 2.25
#